data_AF-A0A317JJY2-F1
#
_entry.id   AF-A0A317JJY2-F1
#
_cell.length_a   1.000
_cell.length_b   1.000
_cell.length_c   1.000
_cell.angle_alpha   90.00
_cell.angle_beta   90.00
_cell.angle_gamma   90.00
#
_symmetry.space_group_name_H-M   'P 1'
#
loop_
_entity.id
_entity.type
_entity.pdbx_description
1 polymer ?
#
loop_
_entity_poly.entity_id
_entity_poly.type
_entity_poly.pdbx_seq_one_letter_code
_entity_poly.pdbx_strand_id
1 'polypeptide(L)'
;MLQNFKAYQLAKEHYWHCKELKLPSFLKDQLLRASSSVALTLAEGSGKRTPADQRRFYAMAYGSFRECQAIIELEKLNDTTINKLQDQLGAVLYTLSRKTADPD
;
A
#
# COMPACT_ATOMS: atom_id res chain seq x y z
N MET A 1 1.61 8.46 16.39
CA MET A 1 2.09 7.06 16.51
C MET A 1 1.47 6.22 15.39
N LEU A 2 2.22 5.28 14.80
CA LEU A 2 1.75 4.46 13.67
C LEU A 2 0.46 3.68 13.95
N GLN A 3 0.18 3.36 15.22
CA GLN A 3 -1.05 2.72 15.67
C GLN A 3 -2.33 3.47 15.23
N ASN A 4 -2.27 4.80 15.17
CA ASN A 4 -3.43 5.64 14.79
C ASN A 4 -3.42 6.03 13.30
N PHE A 5 -2.40 5.62 12.55
CA PHE A 5 -2.33 5.95 11.13
C PHE A 5 -3.04 4.89 10.29
N LYS A 6 -4.29 5.18 9.90
CA LYS A 6 -5.17 4.25 9.17
C LYS A 6 -4.50 3.61 7.94
N ALA A 7 -3.81 4.40 7.12
CA ALA A 7 -3.15 3.87 5.92
C ALA A 7 -2.09 2.83 6.26
N TYR A 8 -1.30 3.06 7.32
CA TYR A 8 -0.30 2.12 7.78
C TYR A 8 -0.94 0.84 8.34
N GLN A 9 -2.04 0.94 9.09
CA GLN A 9 -2.73 -0.25 9.61
C GLN A 9 -3.27 -1.13 8.47
N LEU A 10 -3.90 -0.52 7.46
CA LEU A 10 -4.38 -1.22 6.27
C LEU A 10 -3.22 -1.86 5.48
N ALA A 11 -2.10 -1.16 5.31
CA ALA A 11 -0.93 -1.70 4.61
C ALA A 11 -0.30 -2.89 5.36
N LYS A 12 -0.27 -2.84 6.69
CA LYS A 12 0.21 -3.93 7.55
C LYS A 12 -0.70 -5.17 7.43
N GLU A 13 -2.01 -4.98 7.48
CA GLU A 13 -2.99 -6.06 7.28
C GLU A 13 -2.88 -6.66 5.87
N HIS A 14 -2.78 -5.82 4.85
CA HIS A 14 -2.55 -6.26 3.47
C HIS A 14 -1.26 -7.08 3.34
N TYR A 15 -0.15 -6.68 3.97
CA TYR A 15 1.09 -7.45 4.00
C TYR A 15 0.91 -8.83 4.66
N TRP A 16 0.20 -8.91 5.78
CA TRP A 16 -0.06 -10.18 6.45
C TRP A 16 -0.87 -11.14 5.58
N HIS A 17 -1.93 -10.66 4.92
CA HIS A 17 -2.66 -11.49 3.96
C HIS A 17 -1.80 -11.89 2.76
N CYS A 18 -0.93 -11.00 2.27
CA CYS A 18 0.02 -11.34 1.22
C CYS A 18 0.93 -12.51 1.62
N LYS A 19 1.27 -12.67 2.91
CA LYS A 19 2.04 -13.82 3.41
C LYS A 19 1.28 -15.14 3.35
N GLU A 20 -0.04 -15.13 3.38
CA GLU A 20 -0.86 -16.35 3.39
C GLU A 20 -1.16 -16.87 1.98
N LEU A 21 -1.02 -16.02 0.95
CA LEU A 21 -1.27 -16.40 -0.45
C LEU A 21 -0.33 -17.51 -0.94
N LYS A 22 -0.87 -18.44 -1.72
CA LYS A 22 -0.07 -19.48 -2.39
C LYS A 22 0.33 -18.97 -3.77
N LEU A 23 1.63 -18.82 -3.98
CA LEU A 23 2.23 -18.29 -5.21
C LEU A 23 3.53 -19.04 -5.51
N PRO A 24 3.98 -19.07 -6.78
CA PRO A 24 5.36 -19.44 -7.12
C PRO A 24 6.36 -18.61 -6.29
N SER A 25 7.48 -19.21 -5.89
CA SER A 25 8.46 -18.57 -4.98
C SER A 25 8.91 -17.19 -5.46
N PHE A 26 9.21 -17.05 -6.75
CA PHE A 26 9.65 -15.77 -7.32
C PHE A 26 8.59 -14.67 -7.25
N LEU A 27 7.31 -14.99 -7.50
CA LEU A 27 6.21 -14.01 -7.36
C LEU A 27 5.89 -13.74 -5.91
N LYS A 28 6.00 -14.75 -5.04
CA LYS A 28 5.84 -14.58 -3.60
C LYS A 28 6.85 -13.58 -3.06
N ASP A 29 8.11 -13.70 -3.45
CA ASP A 29 9.16 -12.78 -3.03
C ASP A 29 8.92 -11.36 -3.55
N GLN A 30 8.52 -11.22 -4.82
CA GLN A 30 8.16 -9.91 -5.39
C GLN A 30 6.97 -9.29 -4.64
N LEU A 31 5.91 -10.06 -4.38
CA LEU A 31 4.74 -9.58 -3.66
C LEU A 31 5.07 -9.16 -2.23
N LEU A 32 5.87 -9.96 -1.51
CA LEU A 32 6.25 -9.63 -0.13
C LEU A 32 7.17 -8.40 -0.05
N ARG A 33 8.05 -8.21 -1.03
CA ARG A 33 8.87 -6.98 -1.14
C ARG A 33 8.00 -5.76 -1.43
N ALA A 34 7.11 -5.84 -2.41
CA ALA A 34 6.22 -4.74 -2.76
C ALA A 34 5.29 -4.38 -1.59
N SER A 35 4.61 -5.37 -1.00
CA SER A 35 3.63 -5.15 0.08
C SER A 35 4.28 -4.64 1.37
N SER A 36 5.47 -5.12 1.74
CA SER A 36 6.21 -4.54 2.88
C SER A 36 6.69 -3.12 2.59
N SER A 37 7.11 -2.82 1.35
CA SER A 37 7.47 -1.46 0.94
C SER A 37 6.32 -0.47 1.14
N VAL A 38 5.06 -0.86 0.87
CA VAL A 38 3.90 0.02 1.13
C VAL A 38 3.88 0.48 2.58
N ALA A 39 3.96 -0.45 3.54
CA ALA A 39 3.91 -0.14 4.97
C ALA A 39 5.12 0.68 5.43
N LEU A 40 6.33 0.33 4.97
CA LEU A 40 7.57 1.02 5.34
C LEU A 40 7.60 2.45 4.80
N THR A 41 7.23 2.65 3.54
CA THR A 41 7.19 3.97 2.91
C THR A 41 6.09 4.86 3.53
N LEU A 42 4.95 4.30 3.92
CA LEU A 42 3.92 5.01 4.69
C LEU A 42 4.45 5.46 6.07
N ALA A 43 5.14 4.57 6.78
CA ALA A 43 5.72 4.89 8.08
C ALA A 43 6.75 6.03 7.96
N GLU A 44 7.66 5.93 6.99
CA GLU A 44 8.65 6.98 6.74
C GLU A 44 7.99 8.30 6.29
N GLY A 45 7.02 8.22 5.39
CA GLY A 45 6.24 9.36 4.91
C GLY A 45 5.55 10.10 6.05
N SER A 46 4.94 9.37 6.99
CA SER A 46 4.25 9.96 8.15
C SER A 46 5.18 10.77 9.08
N GLY A 47 6.49 10.53 9.02
CA GLY A 47 7.50 11.27 9.78
C GLY A 47 8.06 12.51 9.09
N LYS A 48 7.67 12.78 7.83
CA LYS A 48 8.18 13.94 7.08
C LYS A 48 7.58 15.24 7.61
N ARG A 49 8.39 16.31 7.60
CA ARG A 49 8.06 17.62 8.18
C ARG A 49 7.12 18.46 7.33
N THR A 50 7.15 18.28 6.01
CA THR A 50 6.33 19.08 5.09
C THR A 50 5.25 18.21 4.44
N PRO A 51 4.04 18.75 4.20
CA PRO A 51 3.01 18.04 3.46
C PRO A 51 3.45 17.61 2.05
N ALA A 52 4.32 18.39 1.40
CA ALA A 52 4.86 18.05 0.08
C ALA A 52 5.73 16.78 0.13
N ASP A 53 6.62 16.68 1.12
CA ASP A 53 7.42 15.48 1.32
C ASP A 53 6.56 14.28 1.69
N GLN A 54 5.61 14.44 2.62
CA GLN A 54 4.68 13.37 3.00
C GLN A 54 3.98 12.78 1.76
N ARG A 55 3.41 13.64 0.91
CA ARG A 55 2.75 13.23 -0.34
C ARG A 55 3.66 12.46 -1.28
N ARG A 56 4.93 12.89 -1.44
CA ARG A 56 5.89 12.18 -2.29
C ARG A 56 6.09 10.73 -1.82
N PHE A 57 6.23 10.52 -0.51
CA PHE A 57 6.32 9.18 0.06
C PHE A 57 5.01 8.40 -0.12
N TYR A 58 3.85 9.03 0.07
CA TYR A 58 2.56 8.37 -0.15
C TYR A 58 2.32 7.98 -1.61
N ALA A 59 2.80 8.78 -2.56
CA ALA A 59 2.79 8.43 -3.98
C ALA A 59 3.71 7.24 -4.30
N MET A 60 4.89 7.16 -3.66
CA MET A 60 5.77 5.98 -3.77
C MET A 60 5.09 4.73 -3.19
N ALA A 61 4.47 4.83 -2.02
CA ALA A 61 3.71 3.74 -1.42
C ALA A 61 2.55 3.27 -2.31
N TYR A 62 1.88 4.21 -2.99
CA TYR A 62 0.86 3.89 -3.99
C TYR A 62 1.44 3.12 -5.18
N GLY A 63 2.63 3.50 -5.67
CA GLY A 63 3.36 2.74 -6.69
C GLY A 63 3.60 1.29 -6.31
N SER A 64 4.22 1.04 -5.14
CA SER A 64 4.44 -0.33 -4.64
C SER A 64 3.13 -1.10 -4.42
N PHE A 65 2.05 -0.42 -4.06
CA PHE A 65 0.74 -1.03 -3.94
C PHE A 65 0.18 -1.49 -5.30
N ARG A 66 0.38 -0.70 -6.38
CA ARG A 66 -0.02 -1.10 -7.74
C ARG A 66 0.70 -2.36 -8.22
N GLU A 67 1.97 -2.54 -7.85
CA GLU A 67 2.70 -3.78 -8.12
C GLU A 67 2.06 -4.99 -7.41
N CYS A 68 1.62 -4.82 -6.15
CA CYS A 68 0.90 -5.87 -5.44
C CYS A 68 -0.41 -6.25 -6.15
N GLN A 69 -1.19 -5.25 -6.57
CA GLN A 69 -2.43 -5.48 -7.32
C GLN A 69 -2.18 -6.23 -8.63
N ALA A 70 -1.14 -5.84 -9.37
CA ALA A 70 -0.78 -6.49 -10.62
C ALA A 70 -0.41 -7.98 -10.41
N ILE A 71 0.39 -8.31 -9.39
CA ILE A 71 0.74 -9.71 -9.09
C ILE A 71 -0.51 -10.52 -8.73
N ILE A 72 -1.39 -9.97 -7.88
CA ILE A 72 -2.62 -10.62 -7.44
C ILE A 72 -3.57 -10.86 -8.62
N GLU A 73 -3.68 -9.90 -9.54
CA GLU A 73 -4.48 -10.00 -10.76
C GLU A 73 -3.91 -11.01 -11.76
N LEU A 74 -2.59 -10.98 -12.01
CA LEU A 74 -1.90 -11.93 -12.91
C LEU A 74 -2.09 -13.39 -12.47
N GLU A 75 -2.10 -13.61 -11.16
CA GLU A 75 -2.25 -14.94 -10.55
C GLU A 75 -3.72 -15.30 -10.29
N LYS A 76 -4.67 -14.45 -10.70
CA LYS A 76 -6.13 -14.63 -10.57
C LYS A 76 -6.55 -14.96 -9.13
N LEU A 77 -5.89 -14.35 -8.16
CA LEU A 77 -6.15 -14.57 -6.74
C LEU A 77 -7.41 -13.82 -6.33
N ASN A 78 -8.53 -14.53 -6.31
CA ASN A 78 -9.83 -13.98 -5.92
C ASN A 78 -10.20 -14.40 -4.50
N ASP A 79 -9.63 -13.70 -3.51
CA ASP A 79 -10.05 -13.80 -2.12
C ASP A 79 -10.89 -12.56 -1.73
N THR A 80 -12.03 -12.78 -1.08
CA THR A 80 -12.94 -11.66 -0.74
C THR A 80 -12.32 -10.70 0.28
N THR A 81 -11.48 -11.22 1.18
CA THR A 81 -10.80 -10.44 2.22
C THR A 81 -9.72 -9.56 1.58
N ILE A 82 -8.89 -10.14 0.72
CA ILE A 82 -7.82 -9.37 0.06
C ILE A 82 -8.37 -8.28 -0.86
N ASN A 83 -9.46 -8.58 -1.60
CA ASN A 83 -10.08 -7.60 -2.50
C ASN A 83 -10.61 -6.39 -1.72
N LYS A 84 -11.34 -6.63 -0.61
CA LYS A 84 -11.82 -5.54 0.26
C LYS A 84 -10.68 -4.70 0.83
N LEU A 85 -9.58 -5.35 1.23
CA LEU A 85 -8.40 -4.64 1.72
C LEU A 85 -7.72 -3.82 0.62
N GLN A 86 -7.61 -4.35 -0.60
CA GLN A 86 -7.08 -3.62 -1.74
C GLN A 86 -7.91 -2.39 -2.08
N ASP A 87 -9.24 -2.51 -2.07
CA ASP A 87 -10.12 -1.37 -2.34
C ASP A 87 -9.93 -0.25 -1.30
N GLN A 88 -9.95 -0.63 -0.01
CA GLN A 88 -9.80 0.34 1.08
C GLN A 88 -8.41 0.99 1.09
N LEU A 89 -7.35 0.19 0.98
CA LEU A 89 -5.98 0.68 0.98
C LEU A 89 -5.71 1.54 -0.26
N GLY A 90 -6.18 1.11 -1.43
CA GLY A 90 -6.06 1.84 -2.69
C GLY A 90 -6.72 3.22 -2.64
N ALA A 91 -7.95 3.30 -2.11
CA ALA A 91 -8.66 4.57 -1.95
C ALA A 91 -7.92 5.54 -1.01
N VAL A 92 -7.39 5.03 0.10
CA VAL A 92 -6.63 5.83 1.06
C VAL A 92 -5.31 6.32 0.44
N LEU A 93 -4.54 5.44 -0.21
CA LEU A 93 -3.28 5.79 -0.85
C LEU A 93 -3.47 6.78 -2.01
N TYR A 94 -4.51 6.58 -2.83
CA TYR A 94 -4.86 7.52 -3.88
C TYR A 94 -5.17 8.91 -3.30
N THR A 95 -5.95 8.98 -2.22
CA THR A 95 -6.25 10.25 -1.56
C THR A 95 -5.00 10.92 -0.98
N LEU A 96 -4.14 10.16 -0.31
CA LEU A 96 -2.92 10.67 0.31
C LEU A 96 -1.84 11.11 -0.70
N SER A 97 -1.81 10.50 -1.89
CA SER A 97 -0.82 10.81 -2.92
C SER A 97 -1.18 12.05 -3.76
N ARG A 98 -2.44 12.47 -3.76
CA ARG A 98 -2.88 13.63 -4.54
C ARG A 98 -2.40 14.95 -3.94
N LYS A 99 -2.06 15.89 -4.83
CA LYS A 99 -1.98 17.30 -4.46
C LYS A 99 -3.42 17.77 -4.17
N THR A 100 -3.66 18.31 -2.98
CA THR A 100 -4.88 19.08 -2.74
C THR A 100 -4.88 20.25 -3.73
N ALA A 101 -6.01 20.51 -4.38
CA ALA A 101 -6.14 21.75 -5.16
C ALA A 101 -5.81 22.90 -4.21
N ASP A 102 -4.83 23.73 -4.58
CA ASP A 102 -4.66 25.02 -3.90
C ASP A 102 -5.99 25.76 -4.12
N PRO A 103 -6.66 26.28 -3.08
CA PRO A 103 -7.76 27.20 -3.31
C PRO A 103 -7.19 28.40 -4.06
N ASP A 104 -7.77 28.71 -5.22
CA ASP A 104 -7.45 29.89 -6.03
C ASP A 104 -7.52 31.20 -5.22
#